data_AF-A0A5A7QJG7-F1
#
_entry.id   AF-A0A5A7QJG7-F1
#
_cell.length_a   1.000
_cell.length_b   1.000
_cell.length_c   1.000
_cell.angle_alpha   90.00
_cell.angle_beta   90.00
_cell.angle_gamma   90.00
#
_symmetry.space_group_name_H-M   'P 1'
#
loop_
_entity.id
_entity.type
_entity.pdbx_description
1 polymer ?
#
loop_
_entity_poly.entity_id
_entity_poly.type
_entity_poly.pdbx_seq_one_letter_code
_entity_poly.pdbx_strand_id
1 'polypeptide(L)'
;MDSGDGGEVVSAAAGPPSPLEWKFSQVFGERAAGEEVQEVDIISAIEFDKTGDHLATGDRGGRVVLFERTDTKEYGGNRRDLERMDCPVTRHPEFRYKTEFQSHEPEFDYLKSLEIEEKINKIRWCQTANGALFLLSTNDKTIKFWKVQEKKVKKISDINVEPSKAGGSAGIASSSISSTSKPFLTNGDCSVQSYNSLSNDLSFPPGGIPSLRLPVVTSSETNLVARCRRVYAHAHDYHINSISNNSDGETFISADDLRINLWNLEISNQSFNIVDVKPANMEDLTEVITSAAFHPTHCNMLAYSSSKGSIRLIDLRQSALCDSHSKLFEEQEAPGSRSFFTEIIASISDVKFARDGRFILSRDYMTLKLWDINMDSGPVSTFQVHEYLRPKLCDLYENDSIFDKFECCLSGDGRRVATGSYSNLFRIFGCASGSTEATTLEASKNPMRRQVQTPSRPSRSLTSSISRVVRRGAENPAVDTNGNSLDFTTKLLHLAWHPSENSVACAAANSLYMYYA
;
A
#
# COMPACT_ATOMS: atom_id res chain seq x y z
N MET A 1 -6.98 -25.75 61.19
CA MET A 1 -5.64 -25.55 60.60
C MET A 1 -5.55 -26.54 59.45
N ASP A 2 -6.43 -26.38 58.48
CA ASP A 2 -6.28 -25.55 57.27
C ASP A 2 -5.53 -26.34 56.19
N SER A 3 -6.31 -27.10 55.43
CA SER A 3 -5.90 -27.87 54.26
C SER A 3 -6.02 -26.95 53.04
N GLY A 4 -4.89 -26.34 52.64
CA GLY A 4 -4.78 -25.54 51.44
C GLY A 4 -4.75 -26.41 50.20
N ASP A 5 -5.90 -26.46 49.50
CA ASP A 5 -6.02 -26.96 48.14
C ASP A 5 -5.49 -25.89 47.18
N GLY A 6 -4.31 -26.13 46.61
CA GLY A 6 -3.68 -25.28 45.61
C GLY A 6 -4.32 -25.50 44.25
N GLY A 7 -5.49 -24.91 44.03
CA GLY A 7 -6.14 -24.88 42.73
C GLY A 7 -5.29 -24.14 41.71
N GLU A 8 -4.70 -24.88 40.77
CA GLU A 8 -4.17 -24.34 39.52
C GLU A 8 -5.25 -23.53 38.82
N VAL A 9 -5.03 -22.22 38.68
CA VAL A 9 -5.83 -21.36 37.83
C VAL A 9 -5.49 -21.74 36.39
N VAL A 10 -6.19 -22.74 35.86
CA VAL A 10 -6.23 -23.02 34.43
C VAL A 10 -6.77 -21.77 33.76
N SER A 11 -5.91 -21.03 33.05
CA SER A 11 -6.32 -19.92 32.22
C SER A 11 -7.35 -20.43 31.23
N ALA A 12 -8.61 -20.05 31.42
CA ALA A 12 -9.69 -20.39 30.51
C ALA A 12 -9.27 -19.99 29.09
N ALA A 13 -9.22 -20.96 28.17
CA ALA A 13 -9.04 -20.69 26.76
C ALA A 13 -10.10 -19.65 26.36
N ALA A 14 -9.65 -18.48 25.89
CA ALA A 14 -10.54 -17.44 25.43
C ALA A 14 -11.48 -18.05 24.38
N GLY A 15 -12.79 -17.96 24.62
CA GLY A 15 -13.80 -18.44 23.67
C GLY A 15 -13.59 -17.83 22.27
N PRO A 16 -14.13 -18.45 21.21
CA PRO A 16 -13.99 -17.94 19.86
C PRO A 16 -14.45 -16.47 19.83
N PRO A 17 -13.67 -15.56 19.23
CA PRO A 17 -14.03 -14.15 19.18
C PRO A 17 -15.39 -13.99 18.49
N SER A 18 -16.22 -13.10 19.02
CA SER A 18 -17.51 -12.80 18.40
C SER A 18 -17.31 -12.28 16.97
N PRO A 19 -18.18 -12.67 16.02
CA PRO A 19 -18.10 -12.16 14.66
C PRO A 19 -18.23 -10.62 14.65
N LEU A 20 -17.39 -9.96 13.87
CA LEU A 20 -17.40 -8.50 13.73
C LEU A 20 -18.47 -8.05 12.73
N GLU A 21 -19.22 -7.02 13.08
CA GLU A 21 -20.20 -6.39 12.19
C GLU A 21 -19.56 -5.20 11.48
N TRP A 22 -19.14 -5.41 10.23
CA TRP A 22 -18.47 -4.38 9.45
C TRP A 22 -19.40 -3.31 8.91
N LYS A 23 -19.04 -2.05 9.16
CA LYS A 23 -19.77 -0.86 8.75
C LYS A 23 -18.87 0.04 7.91
N PHE A 24 -19.48 0.72 6.95
CA PHE A 24 -18.82 1.75 6.15
C PHE A 24 -18.53 2.98 7.02
N SER A 25 -17.33 3.54 6.90
CA SER A 25 -16.91 4.77 7.58
C SER A 25 -16.78 5.93 6.60
N GLN A 26 -15.78 5.88 5.72
CA GLN A 26 -15.36 6.99 4.86
C GLN A 26 -14.99 6.49 3.46
N VAL A 27 -15.10 7.40 2.48
CA VAL A 27 -14.58 7.19 1.12
C VAL A 27 -13.83 8.44 0.68
N PHE A 28 -12.65 8.26 0.09
CA PHE A 28 -11.90 9.31 -0.58
C PHE A 28 -11.78 8.98 -2.07
N GLY A 29 -11.75 10.00 -2.93
CA GLY A 29 -11.68 9.80 -4.39
C GLY A 29 -12.99 9.33 -5.03
N GLU A 30 -14.14 9.61 -4.41
CA GLU A 30 -15.44 9.20 -4.96
C GLU A 30 -15.71 9.87 -6.31
N ARG A 31 -16.08 9.04 -7.29
CA ARG A 31 -16.34 9.46 -8.68
C ARG A 31 -17.70 10.13 -8.82
N ALA A 32 -17.76 11.13 -9.68
CA ALA A 32 -19.05 11.53 -10.24
C ALA A 32 -19.56 10.46 -11.22
N ALA A 33 -20.88 10.34 -11.38
CA ALA A 33 -21.47 9.38 -12.32
C ALA A 33 -21.03 9.70 -13.77
N GLY A 34 -20.33 8.76 -14.41
CA GLY A 34 -19.83 8.90 -15.79
C GLY A 34 -18.40 9.40 -15.93
N GLU A 35 -17.67 9.59 -14.83
CA GLU A 35 -16.25 9.93 -14.86
C GLU A 35 -15.39 8.68 -15.09
N GLU A 36 -14.58 8.70 -16.15
CA GLU A 36 -13.61 7.64 -16.43
C GLU A 36 -12.41 7.77 -15.48
N VAL A 37 -11.92 6.61 -15.02
CA VAL A 37 -10.76 6.56 -14.13
C VAL A 37 -9.52 6.74 -14.96
N GLN A 38 -8.75 7.77 -14.68
CA GLN A 38 -7.41 7.88 -15.25
C GLN A 38 -6.50 6.84 -14.62
N GLU A 39 -5.73 6.14 -15.44
CA GLU A 39 -4.84 5.08 -14.94
C GLU A 39 -3.84 5.59 -13.91
N VAL A 40 -3.37 6.84 -14.07
CA VAL A 40 -2.45 7.52 -13.14
C VAL A 40 -3.04 7.74 -11.75
N ASP A 41 -4.37 7.81 -11.62
CA ASP A 41 -5.06 8.02 -10.33
C ASP A 41 -5.37 6.69 -9.61
N ILE A 42 -5.07 5.55 -10.22
CA ILE A 42 -5.30 4.23 -9.60
C ILE A 42 -4.34 4.06 -8.42
N ILE A 43 -4.89 3.79 -7.24
CA ILE A 43 -4.12 3.52 -6.02
C ILE A 43 -3.41 2.17 -6.17
N SER A 44 -2.09 2.18 -5.98
CA SER A 44 -1.20 1.03 -6.14
C SER A 44 -0.48 0.61 -4.85
N ALA A 45 -0.57 1.40 -3.78
CA ALA A 45 -0.03 1.04 -2.47
C ALA A 45 -0.84 1.71 -1.35
N ILE A 46 -1.08 0.99 -0.25
CA ILE A 46 -1.71 1.52 0.96
C ILE A 46 -0.96 0.99 2.18
N GLU A 47 -0.60 1.86 3.14
CA GLU A 47 0.04 1.42 4.39
C GLU A 47 -0.29 2.38 5.55
N PHE A 48 -0.67 1.80 6.70
CA PHE A 48 -0.79 2.54 7.96
C PHE A 48 0.58 2.70 8.64
N ASP A 49 0.78 3.81 9.34
CA ASP A 49 1.91 3.93 10.26
C ASP A 49 1.73 2.98 11.46
N LYS A 50 2.81 2.65 12.17
CA LYS A 50 2.84 1.73 13.32
C LYS A 50 1.88 2.15 14.44
N THR A 51 1.59 3.46 14.58
CA THR A 51 0.62 3.97 15.56
C THR A 51 -0.83 3.88 15.08
N GLY A 52 -1.04 3.87 13.76
CA GLY A 52 -2.36 3.96 13.13
C GLY A 52 -2.89 5.39 12.95
N ASP A 53 -2.18 6.41 13.43
CA ASP A 53 -2.63 7.81 13.32
C ASP A 53 -2.49 8.40 11.91
N HIS A 54 -1.67 7.77 11.08
CA HIS A 54 -1.39 8.18 9.72
C HIS A 54 -1.59 7.03 8.74
N LEU A 55 -2.14 7.35 7.58
CA LEU A 55 -2.30 6.44 6.45
C LEU A 55 -1.67 7.06 5.21
N ALA A 56 -0.91 6.29 4.46
CA ALA A 56 -0.34 6.70 3.19
C ALA A 56 -0.94 5.89 2.05
N THR A 57 -1.23 6.55 0.94
CA THR A 57 -1.57 5.92 -0.33
C THR A 57 -0.61 6.36 -1.41
N GLY A 58 -0.22 5.45 -2.29
CA GLY A 58 0.52 5.73 -3.51
C GLY A 58 -0.32 5.37 -4.73
N ASP A 59 -0.13 6.09 -5.82
CA ASP A 59 -0.82 5.81 -7.09
C ASP A 59 0.13 5.43 -8.22
N ARG A 60 -0.45 5.06 -9.37
CA ARG A 60 0.29 4.76 -10.58
C ARG A 60 0.96 5.99 -11.21
N GLY A 61 0.45 7.18 -10.94
CA GLY A 61 1.03 8.45 -11.36
C GLY A 61 2.18 8.96 -10.48
N GLY A 62 2.67 8.15 -9.54
CA GLY A 62 3.85 8.47 -8.72
C GLY A 62 3.61 9.47 -7.58
N ARG A 63 2.36 9.82 -7.26
CA ARG A 63 2.01 10.68 -6.14
C ARG A 63 1.84 9.86 -4.86
N VAL A 64 2.16 10.50 -3.74
CA VAL A 64 1.91 9.96 -2.40
C VAL A 64 0.97 10.91 -1.66
N VAL A 65 -0.15 10.38 -1.19
CA VAL A 65 -1.17 11.12 -0.43
C VAL A 65 -1.17 10.63 1.00
N LEU A 66 -1.11 11.56 1.96
CA LEU A 66 -1.10 11.28 3.38
C LEU A 66 -2.42 11.71 4.02
N PHE A 67 -2.92 10.86 4.91
CA PHE A 67 -4.09 11.09 5.73
C PHE A 67 -3.71 11.10 7.22
N GLU A 68 -4.40 11.91 8.01
CA GLU A 68 -4.23 12.05 9.45
C GLU A 68 -5.54 11.74 10.16
N ARG A 69 -5.46 11.01 11.27
CA ARG A 69 -6.59 10.77 12.16
C ARG A 69 -7.09 12.07 12.80
N THR A 70 -8.41 12.26 12.85
CA THR A 70 -9.04 13.47 13.42
C THR A 70 -9.25 13.41 14.93
N ASP A 71 -9.48 12.21 15.49
CA ASP A 71 -9.84 12.02 16.90
C ASP A 71 -8.80 12.54 17.90
N THR A 72 -7.51 12.45 17.57
CA THR A 72 -6.42 12.83 18.49
C THR A 72 -6.34 14.32 18.75
N LYS A 73 -6.92 15.19 17.90
CA LYS A 73 -6.91 16.65 18.12
C LYS A 73 -8.10 17.17 18.93
N GLU A 74 -9.17 16.39 19.10
CA GLU A 74 -10.36 16.82 19.84
C GLU A 74 -10.24 16.62 21.37
N TYR A 75 -9.22 15.90 21.85
CA TYR A 75 -8.94 15.78 23.30
C TYR A 75 -8.43 17.07 23.96
N GLY A 76 -8.23 18.14 23.17
CA GLY A 76 -7.76 19.45 23.61
C GLY A 76 -8.82 20.54 23.58
N GLY A 77 -9.98 20.36 24.23
CA GLY A 77 -10.80 21.48 24.70
C GLY A 77 -12.23 21.56 24.18
N ASN A 78 -13.16 21.01 24.96
CA ASN A 78 -14.38 21.73 25.30
C ASN A 78 -14.95 21.16 26.60
N ARG A 79 -15.16 22.03 27.61
CA ARG A 79 -15.77 21.65 28.90
C ARG A 79 -17.19 21.08 28.75
N ARG A 80 -17.79 21.21 27.56
CA ARG A 80 -19.09 20.65 27.16
C ARG A 80 -19.05 19.18 26.74
N ASP A 81 -17.88 18.61 26.42
CA ASP A 81 -17.75 17.19 26.04
C ASP A 81 -17.58 16.27 27.25
N LEU A 82 -17.12 16.80 28.39
CA LEU A 82 -17.07 16.10 29.69
C LEU A 82 -18.45 15.82 30.27
N GLU A 83 -19.48 16.58 29.86
CA GLU A 83 -20.88 16.39 30.32
C GLU A 83 -21.64 15.34 29.47
N ARG A 84 -21.01 14.73 28.47
CA ARG A 84 -21.57 13.63 27.63
C ARG A 84 -21.08 12.23 28.00
N MET A 85 -20.46 12.06 29.17
CA MET A 85 -19.86 10.78 29.63
C MET A 85 -20.87 9.65 29.98
N ASP A 86 -22.13 9.74 29.58
CA ASP A 86 -23.14 8.69 29.80
C ASP A 86 -23.50 7.86 28.54
N CYS A 87 -22.74 8.01 27.44
CA CYS A 87 -22.81 7.11 26.28
C CYS A 87 -21.43 6.48 26.02
N PRO A 88 -21.32 5.15 25.81
CA PRO A 88 -20.05 4.56 25.37
C PRO A 88 -19.72 5.16 24.00
N VAL A 89 -18.65 5.95 23.93
CA VAL A 89 -18.22 6.59 22.68
C VAL A 89 -17.66 5.51 21.76
N THR A 90 -18.54 4.90 20.96
CA THR A 90 -18.18 4.14 19.75
C THR A 90 -17.70 5.12 18.68
N ARG A 91 -16.57 5.80 18.90
CA ARG A 91 -15.89 6.52 17.82
C ARG A 91 -14.97 5.56 17.10
N HIS A 92 -15.30 5.26 15.87
CA HIS A 92 -14.39 4.63 14.93
C HIS A 92 -13.37 5.67 14.42
N PRO A 93 -12.16 5.25 14.02
CA PRO A 93 -11.13 6.18 13.59
C PRO A 93 -11.58 6.88 12.30
N GLU A 94 -11.65 8.19 12.32
CA GLU A 94 -11.87 9.01 11.13
C GLU A 94 -10.56 9.64 10.66
N PHE A 95 -10.37 9.66 9.35
CA PHE A 95 -9.20 10.24 8.69
C PHE A 95 -9.60 11.49 7.93
N ARG A 96 -8.63 12.38 7.75
CA ARG A 96 -8.72 13.54 6.86
C ARG A 96 -7.48 13.63 5.99
N TYR A 97 -7.64 14.23 4.82
CA TYR A 97 -6.51 14.60 3.97
C TYR A 97 -5.52 15.48 4.74
N LYS A 98 -4.24 15.12 4.70
CA LYS A 98 -3.14 15.86 5.34
C LYS A 98 -2.32 16.62 4.30
N THR A 99 -1.78 15.93 3.30
CA THR A 99 -0.93 16.51 2.25
C THR A 99 -0.70 15.49 1.14
N GLU A 100 -0.39 15.99 -0.07
CA GLU A 100 0.10 15.19 -1.19
C GLU A 100 1.42 15.74 -1.73
N PHE A 101 2.20 14.88 -2.38
CA PHE A 101 3.40 15.28 -3.10
C PHE A 101 3.74 14.28 -4.21
N GLN A 102 4.39 14.77 -5.26
CA GLN A 102 4.94 13.93 -6.33
C GLN A 102 6.18 13.20 -5.80
N SER A 103 6.14 11.88 -5.74
CA SER A 103 7.27 11.07 -5.27
C SER A 103 8.19 10.65 -6.41
N HIS A 104 7.63 10.05 -7.46
CA HIS A 104 8.38 9.59 -8.64
C HIS A 104 7.85 10.28 -9.89
N GLU A 105 8.71 10.49 -10.86
CA GLU A 105 8.35 11.01 -12.18
C GLU A 105 8.80 9.96 -13.20
N PRO A 106 8.18 9.89 -14.39
CA PRO A 106 8.59 8.95 -15.42
C PRO A 106 10.04 9.21 -15.80
N GLU A 107 10.85 8.17 -15.76
CA GLU A 107 12.28 8.21 -16.08
C GLU A 107 12.55 7.29 -17.28
N PHE A 108 13.59 7.57 -18.06
CA PHE A 108 13.98 6.73 -19.19
C PHE A 108 15.46 6.40 -19.12
N ASP A 109 15.79 5.12 -19.06
CA ASP A 109 17.17 4.63 -19.17
C ASP A 109 17.53 4.49 -20.64
N TYR A 110 18.24 5.48 -21.18
CA TYR A 110 18.69 5.48 -22.58
C TYR A 110 19.69 4.37 -22.92
N LEU A 111 20.43 3.86 -21.94
CA LEU A 111 21.43 2.81 -22.18
C LEU A 111 20.77 1.45 -22.28
N LYS A 112 19.74 1.21 -21.46
CA LYS A 112 18.93 -0.02 -21.49
C LYS A 112 17.71 0.08 -22.41
N SER A 113 17.44 1.26 -22.97
CA SER A 113 16.21 1.58 -23.72
C SER A 113 14.95 1.16 -22.95
N LEU A 114 14.93 1.47 -21.66
CA LEU A 114 13.89 1.03 -20.73
C LEU A 114 13.18 2.25 -20.13
N GLU A 115 11.87 2.31 -20.27
CA GLU A 115 11.03 3.26 -19.56
C GLU A 115 10.84 2.77 -18.11
N ILE A 116 11.06 3.68 -17.17
CA ILE A 116 10.87 3.46 -15.74
C ILE A 116 9.59 4.20 -15.35
N GLU A 117 8.56 3.42 -15.06
CA GLU A 117 7.28 3.93 -14.60
C GLU A 117 7.41 4.72 -13.28
N GLU A 118 6.62 5.77 -13.15
CA GLU A 118 6.50 6.54 -11.91
C GLU A 118 5.65 5.83 -10.84
N LYS A 119 4.97 4.75 -11.19
CA LYS A 119 4.08 3.98 -10.31
C LYS A 119 4.73 3.65 -8.98
N ILE A 120 4.00 3.94 -7.90
CA ILE A 120 4.42 3.57 -6.54
C ILE A 120 4.12 2.09 -6.28
N ASN A 121 5.16 1.27 -6.15
CA ASN A 121 5.00 -0.16 -5.87
C ASN A 121 4.71 -0.44 -4.39
N LYS A 122 5.45 0.20 -3.49
CA LYS A 122 5.30 0.03 -2.02
C LYS A 122 5.63 1.32 -1.27
N ILE A 123 4.98 1.47 -0.12
CA ILE A 123 5.27 2.52 0.87
C ILE A 123 5.55 1.85 2.21
N ARG A 124 6.57 2.33 2.93
CA ARG A 124 6.87 1.90 4.30
C ARG A 124 7.14 3.09 5.20
N TRP A 125 6.43 3.13 6.32
CA TRP A 125 6.65 4.15 7.35
C TRP A 125 7.94 3.86 8.12
N CYS A 126 8.75 4.89 8.32
CA CYS A 126 9.93 4.86 9.18
C CYS A 126 9.60 5.47 10.54
N GLN A 127 10.46 5.24 11.53
CA GLN A 127 10.27 5.77 12.87
C GLN A 127 10.14 7.31 12.84
N THR A 128 9.07 7.82 13.44
CA THR A 128 8.83 9.24 13.56
C THR A 128 9.85 9.84 14.54
N ALA A 129 10.43 10.98 14.17
CA ALA A 129 11.42 11.67 14.99
C ALA A 129 11.24 13.18 14.87
N ASN A 130 11.37 13.90 15.99
CA ASN A 130 11.33 15.37 16.06
C ASN A 130 10.04 15.98 15.48
N GLY A 131 8.90 15.30 15.62
CA GLY A 131 7.61 15.75 15.06
C GLY A 131 7.55 15.75 13.53
N ALA A 132 8.48 15.05 12.87
CA ALA A 132 8.47 14.83 11.44
C ALA A 132 8.11 13.37 11.12
N LEU A 133 7.36 13.20 10.04
CA LEU A 133 7.02 11.91 9.47
C LEU A 133 8.09 11.49 8.47
N PHE A 134 8.45 10.22 8.50
CA PHE A 134 9.44 9.64 7.59
C PHE A 134 8.83 8.44 6.88
N LEU A 135 9.02 8.36 5.56
CA LEU A 135 8.52 7.26 4.76
C LEU A 135 9.49 6.92 3.63
N LEU A 136 9.53 5.64 3.29
CA LEU A 136 10.15 5.13 2.08
C LEU A 136 9.06 4.89 1.04
N SER A 137 9.28 5.35 -0.18
CA SER A 137 8.47 5.00 -1.34
C SER A 137 9.40 4.41 -2.41
N THR A 138 8.89 3.46 -3.19
CA THR A 138 9.66 2.83 -4.27
C THR A 138 8.84 2.73 -5.53
N ASN A 139 9.48 2.91 -6.68
CA ASN A 139 9.02 2.41 -7.97
C ASN A 139 9.85 1.16 -8.35
N ASP A 140 9.92 0.83 -9.63
CA ASP A 140 10.62 -0.35 -10.13
C ASP A 140 12.13 -0.33 -9.96
N LYS A 141 12.77 0.85 -9.86
CA LYS A 141 14.24 0.98 -9.90
C LYS A 141 14.83 1.86 -8.80
N THR A 142 14.03 2.72 -8.20
CA THR A 142 14.48 3.73 -7.25
C THR A 142 13.63 3.73 -5.99
N ILE A 143 14.30 3.99 -4.87
CA ILE A 143 13.68 4.12 -3.56
C ILE A 143 13.97 5.53 -3.06
N LYS A 144 12.97 6.24 -2.57
CA LYS A 144 13.12 7.61 -2.07
C LYS A 144 12.74 7.66 -0.59
N PHE A 145 13.59 8.31 0.20
CA PHE A 145 13.36 8.57 1.62
C PHE A 145 12.84 9.99 1.82
N TRP A 146 11.60 10.10 2.26
CA TRP A 146 10.89 11.35 2.42
C TRP A 146 10.81 11.78 3.88
N LYS A 147 10.92 13.09 4.10
CA LYS A 147 10.62 13.74 5.37
C LYS A 147 9.47 14.70 5.16
N VAL A 148 8.38 14.49 5.88
CA VAL A 148 7.22 15.38 5.89
C VAL A 148 7.13 16.07 7.25
N GLN A 149 7.18 17.39 7.24
CA GLN A 149 7.16 18.19 8.48
C GLN A 149 6.36 19.47 8.29
N GLU A 150 5.69 19.91 9.35
CA GLU A 150 5.09 21.24 9.42
C GLU A 150 6.19 22.31 9.55
N LYS A 151 6.27 23.20 8.56
CA LYS A 151 7.18 24.34 8.57
C LYS A 151 6.34 25.61 8.74
N LYS A 152 6.61 26.36 9.82
CA LYS A 152 6.09 27.71 9.99
C LYS A 152 6.68 28.60 8.90
N VAL A 153 5.84 29.07 7.98
CA VAL A 153 6.27 30.02 6.97
C VAL A 153 6.43 31.37 7.66
N LYS A 154 7.67 31.85 7.63
CA LYS A 154 8.05 33.17 8.11
C LYS A 154 7.84 34.13 6.95
N LYS A 155 6.80 34.95 7.01
CA LYS A 155 6.58 36.04 6.08
C LYS A 155 7.36 37.25 6.58
N ILE A 156 8.06 37.91 5.68
CA ILE A 156 8.68 39.20 5.99
C ILE A 156 7.62 40.25 5.68
N SER A 157 7.12 40.91 6.72
CA SER A 157 6.24 42.07 6.61
C SER A 157 7.04 43.35 6.87
N ASP A 158 6.46 44.50 6.52
CA ASP A 158 7.07 45.83 6.72
C ASP A 158 8.40 46.05 5.95
N ILE A 159 8.36 45.79 4.64
CA ILE A 159 9.43 46.19 3.73
C ILE A 159 9.15 47.61 3.25
N ASN A 160 10.16 48.49 3.24
CA ASN A 160 10.02 49.88 2.80
C ASN A 160 9.77 50.05 1.30
N VAL A 161 9.87 48.97 0.53
CA VAL A 161 9.70 48.92 -0.92
C VAL A 161 8.63 47.88 -1.21
N GLU A 162 7.47 48.30 -1.71
CA GLU A 162 6.50 47.36 -2.25
C GLU A 162 7.03 46.82 -3.59
N PRO A 163 7.01 45.50 -3.84
CA PRO A 163 7.27 44.98 -5.18
C PRO A 163 6.20 45.57 -6.11
N SER A 164 6.64 46.34 -7.12
CA SER A 164 5.75 47.05 -8.02
C SER A 164 4.70 46.10 -8.60
N LYS A 165 3.43 46.29 -8.22
CA LYS A 165 2.29 45.75 -8.97
C LYS A 165 2.37 46.35 -10.37
N ALA A 166 2.71 45.54 -11.37
CA ALA A 166 2.56 45.93 -12.76
C ALA A 166 1.07 46.18 -13.02
N GLY A 167 0.67 47.45 -12.98
CA GLY A 167 -0.69 47.90 -13.25
C GLY A 167 -0.94 47.91 -14.75
N GLY A 168 -1.73 46.96 -15.23
CA GLY A 168 -2.40 46.99 -16.51
C GLY A 168 -3.78 46.34 -16.37
N SER A 169 -4.82 47.15 -16.14
CA SER A 169 -6.20 46.67 -16.03
C SER A 169 -6.82 46.47 -17.41
N ALA A 170 -7.17 45.22 -17.76
CA ALA A 170 -8.47 44.83 -18.32
C ALA A 170 -8.54 43.32 -18.60
N GLY A 171 -9.59 42.65 -18.10
CA GLY A 171 -10.08 41.38 -18.64
C GLY A 171 -9.98 40.16 -17.72
N ILE A 172 -11.13 39.74 -17.21
CA ILE A 172 -11.37 38.49 -16.48
C ILE A 172 -10.99 37.29 -17.37
N ALA A 173 -10.13 36.39 -16.88
CA ALA A 173 -10.15 34.97 -17.21
C ALA A 173 -9.32 34.15 -16.20
N SER A 174 -9.76 32.92 -16.05
CA SER A 174 -9.39 31.88 -15.11
C SER A 174 -7.96 31.34 -15.23
N SER A 175 -7.58 30.62 -14.16
CA SER A 175 -6.91 29.31 -14.16
C SER A 175 -5.42 29.20 -14.54
N SER A 176 -4.85 28.16 -13.94
CA SER A 176 -3.68 27.38 -14.34
C SER A 176 -2.30 27.85 -13.84
N ILE A 177 -1.95 27.24 -12.72
CA ILE A 177 -0.63 26.70 -12.42
C ILE A 177 -0.03 26.14 -13.72
N SER A 178 1.12 26.64 -14.14
CA SER A 178 1.96 25.97 -15.13
C SER A 178 3.42 26.07 -14.72
N SER A 179 3.97 24.88 -14.51
CA SER A 179 5.38 24.55 -14.36
C SER A 179 6.17 25.10 -15.54
N THR A 180 7.18 25.92 -15.26
CA THR A 180 8.13 26.36 -16.28
C THR A 180 9.19 25.30 -16.48
N SER A 181 9.08 24.64 -17.63
CA SER A 181 10.09 23.83 -18.29
C SER A 181 11.38 24.61 -18.51
N LYS A 182 12.51 23.97 -18.21
CA LYS A 182 13.84 24.40 -18.66
C LYS A 182 14.01 24.02 -20.14
N PRO A 183 14.54 24.91 -21.00
CA PRO A 183 15.24 24.47 -22.20
C PRO A 183 16.72 24.29 -21.86
N PHE A 184 17.22 23.06 -22.02
CA PHE A 184 18.65 22.81 -22.17
C PHE A 184 19.08 23.26 -23.58
N LEU A 185 20.13 24.08 -23.66
CA LEU A 185 20.95 24.22 -24.86
C LEU A 185 22.39 23.81 -24.56
N THR A 186 22.93 23.10 -25.53
CA THR A 186 24.20 22.38 -25.61
C THR A 186 25.40 23.31 -25.76
N ASN A 187 26.38 23.14 -24.88
CA ASN A 187 27.84 23.20 -25.07
C ASN A 187 28.50 23.77 -23.81
N GLY A 188 29.43 22.99 -23.25
CA GLY A 188 29.98 23.20 -21.93
C GLY A 188 30.70 24.53 -21.76
N ASP A 189 30.34 25.24 -20.70
CA ASP A 189 31.31 25.84 -19.80
C ASP A 189 30.69 25.95 -18.40
N CYS A 190 31.37 25.40 -17.39
CA CYS A 190 30.91 25.41 -16.02
C CYS A 190 31.36 26.72 -15.37
N SER A 191 30.49 27.74 -15.35
CA SER A 191 30.70 28.89 -14.49
C SER A 191 30.04 28.66 -13.13
N VAL A 192 30.87 28.55 -12.11
CA VAL A 192 30.47 28.67 -10.71
C VAL A 192 29.86 30.06 -10.52
N GLN A 193 28.54 30.18 -10.59
CA GLN A 193 27.87 31.44 -10.36
C GLN A 193 27.77 31.70 -8.85
N SER A 194 28.82 32.31 -8.32
CA SER A 194 28.83 33.01 -7.05
C SER A 194 27.57 33.88 -6.92
N TYR A 195 26.85 33.73 -5.81
CA TYR A 195 25.75 34.61 -5.39
C TYR A 195 26.26 36.03 -5.16
N ASN A 196 26.47 36.79 -6.23
CA ASN A 196 26.53 38.24 -6.21
C ASN A 196 25.33 38.75 -7.01
N SER A 197 24.17 38.73 -6.36
CA SER A 197 22.97 39.40 -6.86
C SER A 197 22.70 40.64 -5.99
N LEU A 198 23.57 41.64 -6.11
CA LEU A 198 23.14 43.03 -5.94
C LEU A 198 22.60 43.48 -7.30
N SER A 199 21.36 43.06 -7.61
CA SER A 199 20.59 43.70 -8.67
C SER A 199 20.25 45.11 -8.20
N ASN A 200 20.83 46.11 -8.84
CA ASN A 200 20.77 47.52 -8.45
C ASN A 200 19.44 48.22 -8.82
N ASP A 201 18.38 47.48 -9.16
CA ASP A 201 17.08 48.04 -9.54
C ASP A 201 16.11 48.14 -8.35
N LEU A 202 16.57 48.75 -7.25
CA LEU A 202 15.68 49.25 -6.20
C LEU A 202 15.40 50.73 -6.50
N SER A 203 14.27 51.01 -7.16
CA SER A 203 13.83 52.39 -7.39
C SER A 203 13.38 53.01 -6.06
N PHE A 204 14.18 53.95 -5.55
CA PHE A 204 13.80 54.76 -4.40
C PHE A 204 12.74 55.80 -4.83
N PRO A 205 11.67 56.02 -4.04
CA PRO A 205 10.68 57.04 -4.35
C PRO A 205 11.33 58.44 -4.32
N PRO A 206 10.97 59.35 -5.26
CA PRO A 206 11.50 60.70 -5.29
C PRO A 206 10.99 61.48 -4.07
N GLY A 207 11.88 61.75 -3.12
CA GLY A 207 11.57 62.38 -1.83
C GLY A 207 12.29 61.76 -0.61
N GLY A 208 13.00 60.65 -0.80
CA GLY A 208 13.65 59.93 0.30
C GLY A 208 12.66 59.12 1.14
N ILE A 209 13.16 58.22 1.98
CA ILE A 209 12.30 57.39 2.85
C ILE A 209 12.09 58.15 4.17
N PRO A 210 10.88 58.69 4.48
CA PRO A 210 10.68 59.55 5.63
C PRO A 210 10.75 58.81 6.98
N SER A 211 10.57 57.48 6.99
CA SER A 211 10.74 56.63 8.17
C SER A 211 11.16 55.23 7.74
N LEU A 212 12.27 54.73 8.27
CA LEU A 212 12.78 53.39 7.97
C LEU A 212 12.03 52.34 8.82
N ARG A 213 11.21 51.50 8.18
CA ARG A 213 10.63 50.33 8.84
C ARG A 213 11.63 49.17 8.74
N LEU A 214 11.90 48.54 9.88
CA LEU A 214 12.72 47.33 9.90
C LEU A 214 11.83 46.13 9.54
N PRO A 215 12.28 45.24 8.64
CA PRO A 215 11.52 44.06 8.28
C PRO A 215 11.19 43.25 9.53
N VAL A 216 9.89 43.05 9.78
CA VAL A 216 9.43 42.22 10.90
C VAL A 216 9.09 40.85 10.35
N VAL A 217 9.69 39.82 10.94
CA VAL A 217 9.34 38.44 10.63
C VAL A 217 8.04 38.11 11.35
N THR A 218 6.94 38.05 10.60
CA THR A 218 5.65 37.58 11.10
C THR A 218 5.44 36.12 10.69
N SER A 219 5.07 35.26 11.65
CA SER A 219 4.69 33.88 11.35
C SER A 219 3.19 33.82 11.11
N SER A 220 2.76 33.72 9.86
CA SER A 220 1.31 33.76 9.56
C SER A 220 0.70 32.38 9.33
N GLU A 221 1.43 31.38 8.83
CA GLU A 221 0.83 30.08 8.45
C GLU A 221 1.81 28.90 8.63
N THR A 222 1.29 27.73 9.02
CA THR A 222 2.01 26.45 9.06
C THR A 222 1.73 25.69 7.77
N ASN A 223 2.74 25.48 6.93
CA ASN A 223 2.63 24.64 5.73
C ASN A 223 3.31 23.31 5.95
N LEU A 224 2.66 22.22 5.53
CA LEU A 224 3.31 20.92 5.44
C LEU A 224 4.23 20.91 4.22
N VAL A 225 5.48 20.50 4.43
CA VAL A 225 6.46 20.39 3.36
C VAL A 225 7.01 18.96 3.35
N ALA A 226 6.80 18.27 2.24
CA ALA A 226 7.47 17.01 1.94
C ALA A 226 8.81 17.31 1.24
N ARG A 227 9.91 16.75 1.78
CA ARG A 227 11.24 16.86 1.20
C ARG A 227 11.83 15.47 1.01
N CYS A 228 12.23 15.15 -0.21
CA CYS A 228 13.08 14.00 -0.48
C CYS A 228 14.44 14.24 0.16
N ARG A 229 14.79 13.43 1.17
CA ARG A 229 16.08 13.50 1.86
C ARG A 229 17.15 12.72 1.10
N ARG A 230 16.79 11.55 0.57
CA ARG A 230 17.71 10.62 -0.08
C ARG A 230 17.02 9.84 -1.18
N VAL A 231 17.80 9.47 -2.18
CA VAL A 231 17.40 8.61 -3.29
C VAL A 231 18.39 7.45 -3.34
N TYR A 232 17.90 6.23 -3.20
CA TYR A 232 18.65 4.98 -3.38
C TYR A 232 18.33 4.46 -4.77
N ALA A 233 19.34 4.45 -5.65
CA ALA A 233 19.18 4.11 -7.06
C ALA A 233 20.31 3.20 -7.53
N HIS A 234 20.15 2.60 -8.71
CA HIS A 234 21.17 1.83 -9.44
C HIS A 234 21.72 0.59 -8.69
N ALA A 235 20.95 0.01 -7.78
CA ALA A 235 21.32 -1.24 -7.09
C ALA A 235 20.52 -2.47 -7.55
N HIS A 236 19.42 -2.24 -8.27
CA HIS A 236 18.54 -3.29 -8.77
C HIS A 236 18.57 -3.34 -10.29
N ASP A 237 18.82 -4.54 -10.82
CA ASP A 237 18.76 -4.81 -12.25
C ASP A 237 17.32 -5.12 -12.69
N TYR A 238 16.51 -5.72 -11.80
CA TYR A 238 15.13 -6.16 -12.03
C TYR A 238 14.12 -5.24 -11.31
N HIS A 239 12.83 -5.57 -11.34
CA HIS A 239 11.78 -4.72 -10.76
C HIS A 239 11.73 -4.88 -9.24
N ILE A 240 11.81 -3.77 -8.49
CA ILE A 240 11.68 -3.79 -7.04
C ILE A 240 10.23 -4.15 -6.66
N ASN A 241 10.06 -5.32 -6.05
CA ASN A 241 8.75 -5.83 -5.61
C ASN A 241 8.45 -5.50 -4.14
N SER A 242 9.48 -5.32 -3.30
CA SER A 242 9.30 -5.12 -1.88
C SER A 242 10.38 -4.26 -1.24
N ILE A 243 9.97 -3.52 -0.21
CA ILE A 243 10.84 -2.80 0.72
C ILE A 243 10.36 -3.08 2.14
N SER A 244 11.30 -3.19 3.08
CA SER A 244 10.98 -3.48 4.48
C SER A 244 12.00 -2.86 5.43
N ASN A 245 11.51 -2.17 6.46
CA ASN A 245 12.36 -1.52 7.46
C ASN A 245 12.82 -2.55 8.48
N ASN A 246 14.08 -2.45 8.90
CA ASN A 246 14.56 -3.27 9.99
C ASN A 246 14.08 -2.70 11.34
N SER A 247 14.07 -3.56 12.36
CA SER A 247 13.72 -3.21 13.74
C SER A 247 14.81 -2.41 14.47
N ASP A 248 16.02 -2.32 13.89
CA ASP A 248 17.11 -1.48 14.40
C ASP A 248 16.89 0.03 14.20
N GLY A 249 15.97 0.42 13.32
CA GLY A 249 15.68 1.81 12.99
C GLY A 249 16.73 2.50 12.09
N GLU A 250 17.75 1.78 11.63
CA GLU A 250 18.87 2.30 10.84
C GLU A 250 18.93 1.68 9.45
N THR A 251 18.56 0.40 9.32
CA THR A 251 18.66 -0.34 8.07
C THR A 251 17.30 -0.70 7.48
N PHE A 252 17.28 -0.98 6.19
CA PHE A 252 16.11 -1.50 5.48
C PHE A 252 16.57 -2.36 4.32
N ILE A 253 15.69 -3.24 3.85
CA ILE A 253 15.94 -4.04 2.64
C ILE A 253 15.09 -3.56 1.48
N SER A 254 15.57 -3.84 0.29
CA SER A 254 14.78 -3.87 -0.93
C SER A 254 15.04 -5.18 -1.68
N ALA A 255 13.99 -5.77 -2.23
CA ALA A 255 14.08 -6.96 -3.05
C ALA A 255 13.56 -6.69 -4.46
N ASP A 256 14.30 -7.21 -5.44
CA ASP A 256 13.83 -7.38 -6.81
C ASP A 256 13.54 -8.85 -7.09
N ASP A 257 13.35 -9.21 -8.36
CA ASP A 257 13.00 -10.56 -8.77
C ASP A 257 14.09 -11.61 -8.48
N LEU A 258 15.36 -11.23 -8.33
CA LEU A 258 16.49 -12.17 -8.11
C LEU A 258 17.40 -11.81 -6.93
N ARG A 259 17.29 -10.61 -6.37
CA ARG A 259 18.23 -10.08 -5.38
C ARG A 259 17.52 -9.39 -4.23
N ILE A 260 18.13 -9.51 -3.05
CA ILE A 260 17.78 -8.71 -1.87
C ILE A 260 19.01 -7.91 -1.45
N ASN A 261 18.83 -6.59 -1.36
CA ASN A 261 19.86 -5.63 -0.98
C ASN A 261 19.53 -5.02 0.39
N LEU A 262 20.53 -4.93 1.26
CA LEU A 262 20.49 -4.26 2.54
C LEU A 262 21.07 -2.84 2.41
N TRP A 263 20.35 -1.88 2.97
CA TRP A 263 20.68 -0.46 2.92
C TRP A 263 20.75 0.13 4.32
N ASN A 264 21.53 1.20 4.44
CA ASN A 264 21.48 2.08 5.61
C ASN A 264 20.70 3.36 5.23
N LEU A 265 19.78 3.80 6.09
CA LEU A 265 18.96 4.99 5.87
C LEU A 265 19.77 6.29 5.72
N GLU A 266 21.04 6.29 6.11
CA GLU A 266 21.94 7.43 6.02
C GLU A 266 22.82 7.42 4.76
N ILE A 267 23.05 6.24 4.18
CA ILE A 267 24.01 6.00 3.10
C ILE A 267 23.24 5.61 1.83
N SER A 268 23.20 6.50 0.85
CA SER A 268 22.40 6.29 -0.37
C SER A 268 23.17 5.79 -1.59
N ASN A 269 24.51 5.78 -1.51
CA ASN A 269 25.40 5.43 -2.63
C ASN A 269 25.98 4.00 -2.52
N GLN A 270 25.61 3.25 -1.49
CA GLN A 270 26.10 1.89 -1.27
C GLN A 270 24.96 1.03 -0.75
N SER A 271 24.89 -0.20 -1.24
CA SER A 271 24.04 -1.27 -0.72
C SER A 271 24.87 -2.54 -0.60
N PHE A 272 24.44 -3.43 0.29
CA PHE A 272 25.05 -4.73 0.45
C PHE A 272 24.07 -5.79 -0.04
N ASN A 273 24.45 -6.55 -1.07
CA ASN A 273 23.63 -7.66 -1.54
C ASN A 273 23.73 -8.82 -0.54
N ILE A 274 22.59 -9.20 0.06
CA ILE A 274 22.53 -10.28 1.05
C ILE A 274 22.03 -11.59 0.45
N VAL A 275 21.23 -11.53 -0.61
CA VAL A 275 20.69 -12.69 -1.33
C VAL A 275 20.83 -12.42 -2.83
N ASP A 276 21.39 -13.39 -3.56
CA ASP A 276 21.44 -13.41 -5.02
C ASP A 276 21.03 -14.82 -5.49
N VAL A 277 19.81 -14.95 -6.02
CA VAL A 277 19.32 -16.21 -6.60
C VAL A 277 19.51 -16.27 -8.11
N LYS A 278 20.25 -15.31 -8.69
CA LYS A 278 20.53 -15.28 -10.13
C LYS A 278 21.33 -16.53 -10.56
N PRO A 279 20.82 -17.34 -11.49
CA PRO A 279 21.56 -18.49 -12.01
C PRO A 279 22.74 -18.04 -12.87
N ALA A 280 23.72 -18.92 -13.04
CA ALA A 280 24.87 -18.65 -13.92
C ALA A 280 24.45 -18.46 -15.38
N ASN A 281 23.47 -19.24 -15.84
CA ASN A 281 22.78 -19.05 -17.12
C ASN A 281 21.33 -18.63 -16.88
N MET A 282 20.90 -17.53 -17.51
CA MET A 282 19.53 -17.02 -17.37
C MET A 282 18.47 -17.97 -17.91
N GLU A 283 18.84 -18.90 -18.80
CA GLU A 283 17.94 -19.94 -19.31
C GLU A 283 17.55 -20.97 -18.23
N ASP A 284 18.38 -21.14 -17.20
CA ASP A 284 18.14 -22.04 -16.07
C ASP A 284 17.30 -21.38 -14.95
N LEU A 285 16.74 -20.20 -15.21
CA LEU A 285 15.92 -19.49 -14.24
C LEU A 285 14.62 -20.26 -13.98
N THR A 286 14.51 -20.85 -12.79
CA THR A 286 13.31 -21.58 -12.38
C THR A 286 12.50 -20.90 -11.29
N GLU A 287 13.08 -19.90 -10.62
CA GLU A 287 12.48 -19.32 -9.42
C GLU A 287 12.83 -17.84 -9.32
N VAL A 288 11.83 -17.02 -8.96
CA VAL A 288 12.00 -15.59 -8.68
C VAL A 288 11.49 -15.23 -7.29
N ILE A 289 12.07 -14.21 -6.70
CA ILE A 289 11.65 -13.62 -5.43
C ILE A 289 10.41 -12.76 -5.67
N THR A 290 9.36 -12.97 -4.89
CA THR A 290 8.08 -12.28 -5.09
C THR A 290 7.77 -11.24 -4.01
N SER A 291 8.22 -11.46 -2.79
CA SER A 291 8.06 -10.54 -1.66
C SER A 291 9.13 -10.82 -0.60
N ALA A 292 9.55 -9.79 0.13
CA ALA A 292 10.48 -9.88 1.23
C ALA A 292 10.09 -8.94 2.38
N ALA A 293 10.27 -9.41 3.62
CA ALA A 293 9.92 -8.66 4.82
C ALA A 293 10.88 -8.96 5.98
N PHE A 294 11.29 -7.93 6.73
CA PHE A 294 11.96 -8.11 8.01
C PHE A 294 11.00 -8.56 9.10
N HIS A 295 11.54 -9.29 10.06
CA HIS A 295 10.84 -9.60 11.30
C HIS A 295 10.59 -8.32 12.11
N PRO A 296 9.39 -8.12 12.68
CA PRO A 296 9.01 -6.85 13.33
C PRO A 296 9.86 -6.50 14.56
N THR A 297 10.45 -7.49 15.22
CA THR A 297 11.22 -7.32 16.48
C THR A 297 12.65 -7.84 16.44
N HIS A 298 13.00 -8.71 15.49
CA HIS A 298 14.30 -9.40 15.46
C HIS A 298 15.10 -8.86 14.28
N CYS A 299 16.10 -8.03 14.55
CA CYS A 299 16.82 -7.30 13.52
C CYS A 299 17.65 -8.16 12.56
N ASN A 300 17.87 -9.42 12.94
CA ASN A 300 18.62 -10.40 12.17
C ASN A 300 17.74 -11.35 11.35
N MET A 301 16.41 -11.31 11.51
CA MET A 301 15.51 -12.26 10.85
C MET A 301 14.76 -11.62 9.69
N LEU A 302 14.79 -12.27 8.54
CA LEU A 302 14.17 -11.84 7.29
C LEU A 302 13.47 -13.04 6.65
N ALA A 303 12.28 -12.86 6.10
CA ALA A 303 11.68 -13.87 5.21
C ALA A 303 11.50 -13.31 3.80
N TYR A 304 11.69 -14.19 2.82
CA TYR A 304 11.31 -13.90 1.43
C TYR A 304 10.57 -15.09 0.82
N SER A 305 9.60 -14.78 -0.04
CA SER A 305 8.82 -15.77 -0.79
C SER A 305 9.27 -15.87 -2.23
N SER A 306 8.84 -16.96 -2.87
CA SER A 306 9.13 -17.18 -4.28
C SER A 306 7.91 -17.52 -5.13
N SER A 307 8.12 -17.48 -6.44
CA SER A 307 7.14 -17.87 -7.46
C SER A 307 6.80 -19.37 -7.44
N LYS A 308 7.55 -20.19 -6.70
CA LYS A 308 7.29 -21.63 -6.53
C LYS A 308 6.46 -21.97 -5.29
N GLY A 309 5.99 -20.97 -4.55
CA GLY A 309 5.18 -21.21 -3.36
C GLY A 309 5.96 -21.58 -2.11
N SER A 310 7.26 -21.23 -2.07
CA SER A 310 8.10 -21.43 -0.89
C SER A 310 8.37 -20.12 -0.16
N ILE A 311 8.53 -20.19 1.16
CA ILE A 311 8.99 -19.06 2.00
C ILE A 311 10.28 -19.50 2.68
N ARG A 312 11.33 -18.70 2.52
CA ARG A 312 12.63 -18.93 3.15
C ARG A 312 12.85 -17.92 4.25
N LEU A 313 13.18 -18.41 5.44
CA LEU A 313 13.55 -17.61 6.59
C LEU A 313 15.07 -17.57 6.71
N ILE A 314 15.62 -16.37 6.71
CA ILE A 314 17.04 -16.07 6.80
C ILE A 314 17.36 -15.55 8.19
N ASP A 315 18.52 -15.96 8.72
CA ASP A 315 19.16 -15.35 9.88
C ASP A 315 20.50 -14.70 9.46
N LEU A 316 20.54 -13.36 9.47
CA LEU A 316 21.70 -12.55 9.09
C LEU A 316 22.93 -12.78 9.99
N ARG A 317 22.78 -13.46 11.14
CA ARG A 317 23.90 -13.81 12.02
C ARG A 317 24.63 -15.08 11.60
N GLN A 318 23.97 -15.97 10.85
CA GLN A 318 24.54 -17.26 10.47
C GLN A 318 25.60 -17.09 9.38
N SER A 319 25.37 -16.18 8.43
CA SER A 319 26.30 -15.87 7.36
C SER A 319 26.13 -14.42 6.91
N ALA A 320 27.23 -13.80 6.48
CA ALA A 320 27.20 -12.49 5.85
C ALA A 320 26.49 -12.53 4.48
N LEU A 321 26.68 -13.63 3.75
CA LEU A 321 26.00 -13.91 2.49
C LEU A 321 24.92 -14.95 2.81
N CYS A 322 23.64 -14.60 2.67
CA CYS A 322 22.51 -15.42 3.07
C CYS A 322 22.16 -16.44 1.98
N ASP A 323 23.17 -17.19 1.55
CA ASP A 323 23.12 -18.23 0.52
C ASP A 323 22.37 -19.49 0.99
N SER A 324 22.35 -19.72 2.29
CA SER A 324 21.53 -20.72 2.97
C SER A 324 20.36 -20.09 3.72
N HIS A 325 19.28 -20.85 3.87
CA HIS A 325 18.12 -20.46 4.66
C HIS A 325 18.15 -21.19 6.01
N SER A 326 17.71 -20.51 7.06
CA SER A 326 17.57 -21.13 8.38
C SER A 326 16.38 -22.08 8.42
N LYS A 327 15.27 -21.74 7.74
CA LYS A 327 14.09 -22.59 7.60
C LYS A 327 13.45 -22.40 6.23
N LEU A 328 12.85 -23.47 5.72
CA LEU A 328 12.09 -23.49 4.48
C LEU A 328 10.65 -23.91 4.80
N PHE A 329 9.70 -23.03 4.48
CA PHE A 329 8.28 -23.32 4.59
C PHE A 329 7.77 -23.65 3.19
N GLU A 330 7.45 -24.92 2.99
CA GLU A 330 6.93 -25.44 1.73
C GLU A 330 5.86 -26.49 2.05
N GLU A 331 4.74 -26.42 1.34
CA GLU A 331 3.70 -27.43 1.46
C GLU A 331 4.02 -28.58 0.50
N GLN A 332 4.28 -29.77 1.05
CA GLN A 332 4.52 -30.96 0.22
C GLN A 332 3.21 -31.40 -0.43
N GLU A 333 3.12 -31.24 -1.74
CA GLU A 333 2.00 -31.76 -2.52
C GLU A 333 2.05 -33.28 -2.66
N ALA A 334 0.87 -33.92 -2.61
CA ALA A 334 0.76 -35.35 -2.85
C ALA A 334 1.18 -35.70 -4.30
N PRO A 335 1.93 -36.79 -4.52
CA PRO A 335 2.30 -37.21 -5.87
C PRO A 335 1.04 -37.52 -6.69
N GLY A 336 0.80 -36.72 -7.75
CA GLY A 336 -0.34 -36.91 -8.67
C GLY A 336 -1.37 -35.78 -8.71
N SER A 337 -1.32 -34.78 -7.82
CA SER A 337 -2.20 -33.59 -7.87
C SER A 337 -1.66 -32.46 -8.76
N ARG A 338 -0.45 -32.59 -9.29
CA ARG A 338 0.22 -31.56 -10.10
C ARG A 338 -0.39 -31.42 -11.48
N SER A 339 -1.07 -30.30 -11.69
CA SER A 339 -1.47 -29.80 -13.00
C SER A 339 -0.53 -28.69 -13.48
N PHE A 340 -0.57 -28.33 -14.76
CA PHE A 340 0.15 -27.16 -15.29
C PHE A 340 -0.14 -25.88 -14.48
N PHE A 341 -1.40 -25.66 -14.10
CA PHE A 341 -1.80 -24.49 -13.33
C PHE A 341 -1.33 -24.51 -11.87
N THR A 342 -0.91 -25.67 -11.36
CA THR A 342 -0.53 -25.81 -9.95
C THR A 342 0.68 -24.95 -9.61
N GLU A 343 1.70 -24.94 -10.47
CA GLU A 343 2.88 -24.10 -10.27
C GLU A 343 2.56 -22.61 -10.41
N ILE A 344 1.65 -22.26 -11.32
CA ILE A 344 1.24 -20.86 -11.56
C ILE A 344 0.51 -20.30 -10.32
N ILE A 345 -0.48 -21.04 -9.81
CA ILE A 345 -1.28 -20.58 -8.66
C ILE A 345 -0.55 -20.71 -7.31
N ALA A 346 0.51 -21.53 -7.25
CA ALA A 346 1.36 -21.66 -6.06
C ALA A 346 2.25 -20.43 -5.84
N SER A 347 2.47 -19.60 -6.86
CA SER A 347 3.22 -18.36 -6.74
C SER A 347 2.67 -17.47 -5.62
N ILE A 348 3.52 -17.11 -4.65
CA ILE A 348 3.13 -16.26 -3.52
C ILE A 348 3.18 -14.81 -3.97
N SER A 349 2.07 -14.09 -3.83
CA SER A 349 1.96 -12.67 -4.19
C SER A 349 2.41 -11.73 -3.07
N ASP A 350 2.20 -12.10 -1.80
CA ASP A 350 2.55 -11.26 -0.66
C ASP A 350 2.86 -12.08 0.60
N VAL A 351 3.76 -11.56 1.43
CA VAL A 351 4.16 -12.14 2.73
C VAL A 351 4.22 -11.05 3.79
N LYS A 352 3.61 -11.33 4.95
CA LYS A 352 3.59 -10.41 6.09
C LYS A 352 3.84 -11.17 7.38
N PHE A 353 4.72 -10.64 8.23
CA PHE A 353 4.81 -11.10 9.61
C PHE A 353 3.61 -10.60 10.42
N ALA A 354 3.10 -11.44 11.31
CA ALA A 354 2.21 -11.01 12.37
C ALA A 354 2.93 -10.03 13.30
N ARG A 355 2.17 -9.17 14.00
CA ARG A 355 2.74 -8.13 14.87
C ARG A 355 3.56 -8.70 16.04
N ASP A 356 3.17 -9.88 16.52
CA ASP A 356 3.90 -10.64 17.56
C ASP A 356 5.19 -11.29 17.03
N GLY A 357 5.38 -11.31 15.71
CA GLY A 357 6.50 -11.93 15.03
C GLY A 357 6.41 -13.46 14.95
N ARG A 358 5.46 -14.11 15.63
CA ARG A 358 5.43 -15.58 15.69
C ARG A 358 4.95 -16.21 14.38
N PHE A 359 4.00 -15.56 13.73
CA PHE A 359 3.35 -16.10 12.54
C PHE A 359 3.75 -15.35 11.27
N ILE A 360 3.74 -16.06 10.15
CA ILE A 360 3.91 -15.53 8.81
C ILE A 360 2.62 -15.77 8.04
N LEU A 361 2.04 -14.73 7.45
CA LEU A 361 0.93 -14.83 6.52
C LEU A 361 1.46 -14.79 5.10
N SER A 362 1.02 -15.71 4.26
CA SER A 362 1.31 -15.71 2.83
C SER A 362 0.04 -15.80 2.00
N ARG A 363 -0.03 -15.04 0.92
CA ARG A 363 -1.10 -15.13 -0.07
C ARG A 363 -0.55 -15.79 -1.34
N ASP A 364 -1.15 -16.89 -1.75
CA ASP A 364 -1.02 -17.41 -3.12
C ASP A 364 -2.27 -17.03 -3.93
N TYR A 365 -2.39 -17.45 -5.19
CA TYR A 365 -3.52 -17.00 -6.00
C TYR A 365 -4.87 -17.40 -5.39
N MET A 366 -5.03 -18.64 -4.92
CA MET A 366 -6.33 -19.19 -4.50
C MET A 366 -6.57 -19.11 -2.99
N THR A 367 -5.50 -19.10 -2.20
CA THR A 367 -5.51 -19.37 -0.76
C THR A 367 -4.68 -18.36 0.02
N LEU A 368 -5.06 -18.21 1.28
CA LEU A 368 -4.32 -17.46 2.27
C LEU A 368 -3.84 -18.44 3.35
N LYS A 369 -2.54 -18.49 3.61
CA LYS A 369 -1.92 -19.49 4.52
C LYS A 369 -1.24 -18.79 5.68
N LEU A 370 -1.50 -19.29 6.89
CA LEU A 370 -0.85 -18.84 8.13
C LEU A 370 0.17 -19.89 8.56
N TRP A 371 1.41 -19.48 8.75
CA TRP A 371 2.55 -20.33 9.13
C TRP A 371 3.04 -19.94 10.52
N ASP A 372 3.44 -20.91 11.34
CA ASP A 372 4.16 -20.64 12.60
C ASP A 372 5.65 -20.76 12.33
N ILE A 373 6.45 -19.76 12.71
CA ILE A 373 7.91 -19.79 12.50
C ILE A 373 8.56 -21.03 13.14
N ASN A 374 7.94 -21.60 14.17
CA ASN A 374 8.44 -22.79 14.86
C ASN A 374 8.01 -24.11 14.21
N MET A 375 7.05 -24.09 13.26
CA MET A 375 6.54 -25.26 12.55
C MET A 375 6.73 -25.06 11.04
N ASP A 376 7.75 -25.71 10.47
CA ASP A 376 8.08 -25.69 9.04
C ASP A 376 7.43 -26.83 8.24
N SER A 377 6.77 -27.78 8.90
CA SER A 377 6.13 -28.94 8.25
C SER A 377 4.92 -28.59 7.37
N GLY A 378 4.33 -27.41 7.54
CA GLY A 378 3.13 -26.99 6.83
C GLY A 378 2.44 -25.79 7.48
N PRO A 379 1.42 -25.22 6.82
CA PRO A 379 0.67 -24.09 7.37
C PRO A 379 -0.19 -24.53 8.56
N VAL A 380 -0.30 -23.67 9.57
CA VAL A 380 -1.20 -23.82 10.72
C VAL A 380 -2.66 -23.74 10.28
N SER A 381 -2.95 -22.89 9.29
CA SER A 381 -4.30 -22.70 8.76
C SER A 381 -4.25 -22.24 7.30
N THR A 382 -5.14 -22.78 6.49
CA THR A 382 -5.29 -22.46 5.06
C THR A 382 -6.72 -22.02 4.80
N PHE A 383 -6.89 -20.80 4.29
CA PHE A 383 -8.18 -20.19 4.00
C PHE A 383 -8.42 -20.12 2.50
N GLN A 384 -9.54 -20.66 2.03
CA GLN A 384 -9.92 -20.64 0.62
C GLN A 384 -10.56 -19.29 0.27
N VAL A 385 -9.91 -18.51 -0.60
CA VAL A 385 -10.35 -17.14 -0.88
C VAL A 385 -11.44 -17.11 -1.95
N HIS A 386 -11.23 -17.77 -3.09
CA HIS A 386 -12.18 -17.73 -4.20
C HIS A 386 -12.17 -19.02 -5.01
N GLU A 387 -12.43 -20.15 -4.34
CA GLU A 387 -12.42 -21.49 -4.95
C GLU A 387 -13.37 -21.64 -6.14
N TYR A 388 -14.40 -20.79 -6.23
CA TYR A 388 -15.31 -20.72 -7.38
C TYR A 388 -14.60 -20.35 -8.69
N LEU A 389 -13.38 -19.82 -8.65
CA LEU A 389 -12.56 -19.51 -9.82
C LEU A 389 -11.78 -20.70 -10.37
N ARG A 390 -11.64 -21.79 -9.59
CA ARG A 390 -10.82 -22.95 -9.99
C ARG A 390 -11.23 -23.57 -11.33
N PRO A 391 -12.53 -23.70 -11.68
CA PRO A 391 -12.94 -24.18 -13.00
C PRO A 391 -12.62 -23.22 -14.15
N LYS A 392 -12.33 -21.94 -13.85
CA LYS A 392 -12.09 -20.86 -14.83
C LYS A 392 -10.61 -20.50 -14.98
N LEU A 393 -9.69 -21.32 -14.47
CA LEU A 393 -8.25 -21.02 -14.51
C LEU A 393 -7.72 -20.88 -15.94
N CYS A 394 -8.26 -21.63 -16.91
CA CYS A 394 -7.92 -21.46 -18.32
C CYS A 394 -8.29 -20.06 -18.83
N ASP A 395 -9.53 -19.62 -18.59
CA ASP A 395 -10.02 -18.31 -19.02
C ASP A 395 -9.24 -17.17 -18.32
N LEU A 396 -8.89 -17.36 -17.05
CA LEU A 396 -8.09 -16.40 -16.27
C LEU A 396 -6.64 -16.32 -16.74
N TYR A 397 -6.11 -17.43 -17.27
CA TYR A 397 -4.78 -17.47 -17.87
C TYR A 397 -4.77 -16.78 -19.25
N GLU A 398 -5.79 -16.99 -20.08
CA GLU A 398 -5.91 -16.30 -21.37
C GLU A 398 -6.07 -14.78 -21.23
N ASN A 399 -6.65 -14.31 -20.12
CA ASN A 399 -6.84 -12.89 -19.81
C ASN A 399 -5.76 -12.30 -18.88
N ASP A 400 -4.65 -13.00 -18.64
CA ASP A 400 -3.55 -12.63 -17.73
C ASP A 400 -3.95 -12.32 -16.27
N SER A 401 -5.22 -12.50 -15.91
CA SER A 401 -5.75 -12.20 -14.58
C SER A 401 -5.18 -13.17 -13.54
N ILE A 402 -4.78 -14.38 -13.94
CA ILE A 402 -4.12 -15.33 -13.06
C ILE A 402 -2.80 -14.81 -12.45
N PHE A 403 -2.19 -13.77 -13.05
CA PHE A 403 -0.96 -13.14 -12.56
C PHE A 403 -1.20 -11.93 -11.64
N ASP A 404 -2.47 -11.65 -11.30
CA ASP A 404 -2.81 -10.58 -10.38
C ASP A 404 -2.26 -10.85 -8.96
N LYS A 405 -1.50 -9.88 -8.45
CA LYS A 405 -0.83 -9.97 -7.15
C LYS A 405 -1.71 -9.38 -6.05
N PHE A 406 -2.54 -10.21 -5.43
CA PHE A 406 -3.36 -9.82 -4.28
C PHE A 406 -2.51 -9.68 -3.02
N GLU A 407 -2.67 -8.59 -2.28
CA GLU A 407 -2.02 -8.39 -0.98
C GLU A 407 -2.82 -9.02 0.15
N CYS A 408 -2.17 -9.15 1.31
CA CYS A 408 -2.82 -9.62 2.53
C CYS A 408 -2.44 -8.75 3.73
N CYS A 409 -3.31 -8.74 4.74
CA CYS A 409 -3.07 -8.02 5.97
C CYS A 409 -3.57 -8.80 7.19
N LEU A 410 -2.93 -8.55 8.33
CA LEU A 410 -3.32 -9.11 9.62
C LEU A 410 -3.92 -8.03 10.50
N SER A 411 -4.91 -8.42 11.28
CA SER A 411 -5.40 -7.64 12.40
C SER A 411 -4.31 -7.38 13.44
N GLY A 412 -4.41 -6.24 14.13
CA GLY A 412 -3.44 -5.83 15.16
C GLY A 412 -3.28 -6.81 16.32
N ASP A 413 -4.32 -7.60 16.62
CA ASP A 413 -4.33 -8.65 17.65
C ASP A 413 -3.93 -10.04 17.11
N GLY A 414 -3.69 -10.16 15.81
CA GLY A 414 -3.33 -11.41 15.14
C GLY A 414 -4.45 -12.45 15.08
N ARG A 415 -5.69 -12.10 15.44
CA ARG A 415 -6.81 -13.07 15.50
C ARG A 415 -7.56 -13.21 14.19
N ARG A 416 -7.37 -12.27 13.28
CA ARG A 416 -8.03 -12.21 11.97
C ARG A 416 -7.05 -11.85 10.87
N VAL A 417 -7.34 -12.32 9.67
CA VAL A 417 -6.59 -12.01 8.46
C VAL A 417 -7.54 -11.58 7.35
N ALA A 418 -7.08 -10.73 6.46
CA ALA A 418 -7.87 -10.24 5.34
C ALA A 418 -7.08 -10.22 4.04
N THR A 419 -7.80 -10.36 2.93
CA THR A 419 -7.24 -10.30 1.59
C THR A 419 -8.32 -10.00 0.55
N GLY A 420 -7.93 -9.47 -0.60
CA GLY A 420 -8.83 -9.10 -1.68
C GLY A 420 -9.15 -10.23 -2.66
N SER A 421 -10.09 -9.94 -3.56
CA SER A 421 -10.55 -10.77 -4.67
C SER A 421 -11.09 -9.88 -5.80
N TYR A 422 -11.58 -10.50 -6.86
CA TYR A 422 -12.27 -9.83 -7.98
C TYR A 422 -13.62 -9.25 -7.57
N SER A 423 -14.19 -8.41 -8.45
CA SER A 423 -15.44 -7.70 -8.24
C SER A 423 -15.42 -6.80 -7.00
N ASN A 424 -14.27 -6.20 -6.72
CA ASN A 424 -14.00 -5.36 -5.54
C ASN A 424 -14.36 -6.06 -4.20
N LEU A 425 -14.34 -7.39 -4.17
CA LEU A 425 -14.59 -8.16 -2.96
C LEU A 425 -13.33 -8.26 -2.11
N PHE A 426 -13.51 -8.28 -0.80
CA PHE A 426 -12.47 -8.70 0.14
C PHE A 426 -13.07 -9.66 1.17
N ARG A 427 -12.21 -10.52 1.70
CA ARG A 427 -12.59 -11.55 2.65
C ARG A 427 -11.80 -11.40 3.93
N ILE A 428 -12.47 -11.63 5.05
CA ILE A 428 -11.90 -11.61 6.39
C ILE A 428 -12.12 -12.98 7.01
N PHE A 429 -11.06 -13.57 7.54
CA PHE A 429 -11.07 -14.89 8.16
C PHE A 429 -10.61 -14.80 9.62
N GLY A 430 -11.23 -15.59 10.49
CA GLY A 430 -10.74 -15.78 11.86
C GLY A 430 -9.63 -16.83 11.92
N CYS A 431 -8.56 -16.55 12.65
CA CYS A 431 -7.38 -17.41 12.78
C CYS A 431 -7.43 -18.37 13.98
N ALA A 432 -8.46 -18.29 14.82
CA ALA A 432 -8.60 -19.22 15.93
C ALA A 432 -8.76 -20.66 15.43
N SER A 433 -8.13 -21.62 16.11
CA SER A 433 -8.19 -23.03 15.74
C SER A 433 -9.65 -23.51 15.67
N GLY A 434 -10.05 -24.01 14.49
CA GLY A 434 -11.43 -24.45 14.23
C GLY A 434 -12.44 -23.33 13.96
N SER A 435 -12.00 -22.07 13.81
CA SER A 435 -12.88 -20.98 13.43
C SER A 435 -13.41 -21.16 12.01
N THR A 436 -14.73 -21.07 11.87
CA THR A 436 -15.41 -20.98 10.56
C THR A 436 -15.75 -19.53 10.22
N GLU A 437 -15.18 -18.57 10.94
CA GLU A 437 -15.42 -17.15 10.67
C GLU A 437 -14.84 -16.79 9.30
N ALA A 438 -15.73 -16.54 8.35
CA ALA A 438 -15.41 -16.05 7.03
C ALA A 438 -16.46 -15.02 6.63
N THR A 439 -16.06 -13.76 6.52
CA THR A 439 -16.91 -12.67 6.07
C THR A 439 -16.45 -12.20 4.70
N THR A 440 -17.38 -12.10 3.74
CA THR A 440 -17.12 -11.52 2.43
C THR A 440 -17.82 -10.17 2.35
N LEU A 441 -17.08 -9.14 1.98
CA LEU A 441 -17.55 -7.76 1.89
C LEU A 441 -17.20 -7.20 0.52
N GLU A 442 -17.99 -6.24 0.06
CA GLU A 442 -17.71 -5.48 -1.16
C GLU A 442 -17.15 -4.11 -0.79
N ALA A 443 -16.10 -3.66 -1.48
CA ALA A 443 -15.60 -2.30 -1.33
C ALA A 443 -16.56 -1.29 -1.98
N SER A 444 -17.67 -1.02 -1.30
CA SER A 444 -18.65 0.00 -1.63
C SER A 444 -19.16 0.69 -0.35
N LYS A 445 -20.01 1.73 -0.51
CA LYS A 445 -20.70 2.37 0.63
C LYS A 445 -21.65 1.42 1.37
N ASN A 446 -22.04 0.31 0.74
CA ASN A 446 -22.90 -0.72 1.31
C ASN A 446 -22.18 -2.07 1.31
N PRO A 447 -21.25 -2.31 2.24
CA PRO A 447 -20.35 -3.47 2.18
C PRO A 447 -21.06 -4.82 2.34
N MET A 448 -22.24 -4.82 2.97
CA MET A 448 -23.09 -5.99 3.18
C MET A 448 -24.18 -6.14 2.12
N ARG A 449 -24.16 -5.35 1.04
CA ARG A 449 -25.09 -5.51 -0.07
C ARG A 449 -24.78 -6.85 -0.74
N ARG A 450 -25.44 -7.92 -0.29
CA ARG A 450 -25.56 -9.13 -1.09
C ARG A 450 -26.08 -8.69 -2.45
N GLN A 451 -25.42 -9.06 -3.55
CA GLN A 451 -26.08 -9.09 -4.85
C GLN A 451 -27.32 -9.96 -4.67
N VAL A 452 -28.46 -9.30 -4.44
CA VAL A 452 -29.73 -9.98 -4.32
C VAL A 452 -29.98 -10.61 -5.68
N GLN A 453 -29.89 -11.94 -5.75
CA GLN A 453 -30.53 -12.69 -6.82
C GLN A 453 -32.00 -12.33 -6.75
N THR A 454 -32.46 -11.43 -7.61
CA THR A 454 -33.88 -11.39 -7.95
C THR A 454 -34.13 -12.66 -8.74
N PRO A 455 -34.89 -13.65 -8.23
CA PRO A 455 -35.31 -14.76 -9.07
C PRO A 455 -36.13 -14.14 -10.21
N SER A 456 -35.64 -14.28 -11.44
CA SER A 456 -36.43 -13.99 -12.61
C SER A 456 -37.70 -14.83 -12.50
N ARG A 457 -38.86 -14.17 -12.44
CA ARG A 457 -40.16 -14.84 -12.51
C ARG A 457 -40.13 -15.77 -13.74
N PRO A 458 -40.53 -17.04 -13.62
CA PRO A 458 -40.64 -17.90 -14.79
C PRO A 458 -41.70 -17.30 -15.71
N SER A 459 -41.26 -16.72 -16.83
CA SER A 459 -42.17 -16.35 -17.91
C SER A 459 -42.78 -17.63 -18.46
N ARG A 460 -44.11 -17.75 -18.35
CA ARG A 460 -44.89 -18.83 -18.93
C ARG A 460 -44.47 -19.08 -20.37
N SER A 461 -44.01 -20.29 -20.64
CA SER A 461 -43.84 -20.84 -21.97
C SER A 461 -45.18 -20.86 -22.70
N LEU A 462 -45.32 -20.06 -23.75
CA LEU A 462 -46.32 -20.27 -24.79
C LEU A 462 -45.61 -20.67 -26.07
N THR A 463 -45.99 -21.84 -26.54
CA THR A 463 -45.61 -22.49 -27.80
C THR A 463 -46.08 -21.70 -29.02
N SER A 464 -45.21 -21.48 -30.01
CA SER A 464 -45.52 -21.62 -31.44
C SER A 464 -44.30 -21.44 -32.37
N SER A 465 -43.91 -22.55 -33.00
CA SER A 465 -43.54 -22.74 -34.42
C SER A 465 -42.91 -21.64 -35.29
N ILE A 466 -41.75 -22.01 -35.86
CA ILE A 466 -41.27 -21.85 -37.26
C ILE A 466 -40.73 -20.47 -37.71
N SER A 467 -39.41 -20.36 -37.87
CA SER A 467 -38.73 -20.25 -39.19
C SER A 467 -37.20 -20.16 -39.08
N ARG A 468 -36.51 -20.79 -40.03
CA ARG A 468 -35.05 -20.86 -40.20
C ARG A 468 -34.46 -19.50 -40.56
N VAL A 469 -33.40 -19.06 -39.87
CA VAL A 469 -32.29 -18.29 -40.46
C VAL A 469 -31.00 -18.62 -39.70
N VAL A 470 -30.00 -19.11 -40.43
CA VAL A 470 -28.62 -19.27 -39.97
C VAL A 470 -27.95 -17.90 -40.00
N ARG A 471 -27.46 -17.41 -38.86
CA ARG A 471 -26.39 -16.40 -38.78
C ARG A 471 -25.42 -16.76 -37.66
N ARG A 472 -24.16 -16.98 -38.06
CA ARG A 472 -22.97 -17.01 -37.21
C ARG A 472 -22.68 -15.60 -36.67
N GLY A 473 -22.14 -15.54 -35.45
CA GLY A 473 -21.31 -14.43 -34.97
C GLY A 473 -21.98 -13.50 -33.96
N ALA A 474 -21.84 -13.82 -32.68
CA ALA A 474 -21.79 -12.86 -31.56
C ALA A 474 -21.27 -13.60 -30.33
N GLU A 475 -20.17 -13.11 -29.76
CA GLU A 475 -19.59 -13.55 -28.49
C GLU A 475 -20.65 -13.38 -27.39
N ASN A 476 -21.05 -14.49 -26.77
CA ASN A 476 -21.86 -14.45 -25.56
C ASN A 476 -20.91 -14.61 -24.37
N PRO A 477 -20.95 -13.74 -23.33
CA PRO A 477 -20.25 -14.02 -22.09
C PRO A 477 -20.83 -15.31 -21.50
N ALA A 478 -19.97 -16.27 -21.20
CA ALA A 478 -20.37 -17.54 -20.59
C ALA A 478 -21.01 -17.25 -19.22
N VAL A 479 -22.30 -17.53 -19.11
CA VAL A 479 -23.10 -17.35 -17.90
C VAL A 479 -22.91 -18.58 -17.02
N ASP A 480 -22.49 -18.37 -15.77
CA ASP A 480 -22.41 -19.44 -14.77
C ASP A 480 -23.79 -20.06 -14.49
N THR A 481 -23.81 -21.28 -13.95
CA THR A 481 -24.99 -21.98 -13.44
C THR A 481 -25.77 -21.20 -12.35
N ASN A 482 -25.23 -20.07 -11.90
CA ASN A 482 -25.82 -19.12 -10.94
C ASN A 482 -26.17 -17.74 -11.53
N GLY A 483 -26.07 -17.53 -12.85
CA GLY A 483 -26.57 -16.32 -13.51
C GLY A 483 -25.78 -15.03 -13.27
N ASN A 484 -24.62 -15.07 -12.61
CA ASN A 484 -23.78 -13.89 -12.38
C ASN A 484 -22.69 -13.79 -13.46
N SER A 485 -22.65 -12.68 -14.19
CA SER A 485 -21.43 -12.25 -14.89
C SER A 485 -20.45 -11.71 -13.85
N LEU A 486 -19.51 -12.55 -13.40
CA LEU A 486 -18.38 -12.10 -12.59
C LEU A 486 -17.54 -11.15 -13.44
N ASP A 487 -17.44 -9.91 -13.01
CA ASP A 487 -16.59 -8.91 -13.63
C ASP A 487 -15.16 -9.09 -13.10
N PHE A 488 -14.25 -9.54 -13.98
CA PHE A 488 -12.82 -9.71 -13.69
C PHE A 488 -12.03 -8.40 -13.88
N THR A 489 -12.66 -7.36 -14.44
CA THR A 489 -11.99 -6.07 -14.66
C THR A 489 -11.86 -5.28 -13.36
N THR A 490 -12.83 -5.44 -12.45
CA THR A 490 -12.79 -4.86 -11.10
C THR A 490 -12.11 -5.82 -10.13
N LYS A 491 -11.13 -5.31 -9.37
CA LYS A 491 -10.32 -6.10 -8.43
C LYS A 491 -9.85 -5.27 -7.27
N LEU A 492 -9.76 -5.89 -6.11
CA LEU A 492 -9.24 -5.30 -4.88
C LEU A 492 -7.87 -5.91 -4.59
N LEU A 493 -6.81 -5.26 -5.07
CA LEU A 493 -5.45 -5.76 -4.90
C LEU A 493 -4.81 -5.31 -3.59
N HIS A 494 -5.08 -4.07 -3.18
CA HIS A 494 -4.41 -3.41 -2.06
C HIS A 494 -5.39 -3.15 -0.91
N LEU A 495 -5.00 -3.55 0.29
CA LEU A 495 -5.73 -3.32 1.53
C LEU A 495 -4.78 -3.24 2.71
N ALA A 496 -5.15 -2.46 3.71
CA ALA A 496 -4.39 -2.32 4.95
C ALA A 496 -5.33 -2.42 6.16
N TRP A 497 -4.87 -3.08 7.21
CA TRP A 497 -5.58 -3.18 8.49
C TRP A 497 -4.94 -2.23 9.49
N HIS A 498 -5.75 -1.52 10.27
CA HIS A 498 -5.28 -0.61 11.32
C HIS A 498 -4.53 -1.35 12.44
N PRO A 499 -3.32 -0.92 12.84
CA PRO A 499 -2.44 -1.71 13.70
C PRO A 499 -2.98 -2.04 15.11
N SER A 500 -3.98 -1.30 15.61
CA SER A 500 -4.56 -1.51 16.94
C SER A 500 -6.09 -1.58 16.98
N GLU A 501 -6.79 -1.32 15.87
CA GLU A 501 -8.25 -1.20 15.87
C GLU A 501 -8.84 -2.07 14.76
N ASN A 502 -10.11 -2.43 14.88
CA ASN A 502 -10.84 -3.15 13.84
C ASN A 502 -11.28 -2.19 12.75
N SER A 503 -10.31 -1.67 11.99
CA SER A 503 -10.55 -0.83 10.84
C SER A 503 -9.70 -1.28 9.66
N VAL A 504 -10.30 -1.28 8.47
CA VAL A 504 -9.67 -1.73 7.24
C VAL A 504 -9.84 -0.65 6.18
N ALA A 505 -8.74 -0.32 5.51
CA ALA A 505 -8.71 0.54 4.34
C ALA A 505 -8.51 -0.31 3.08
N CYS A 506 -9.34 -0.11 2.07
CA CYS A 506 -9.34 -0.85 0.82
C CYS A 506 -9.21 0.11 -0.37
N ALA A 507 -8.31 -0.17 -1.31
CA ALA A 507 -8.29 0.52 -2.60
C ALA A 507 -9.19 -0.20 -3.60
N ALA A 508 -10.11 0.53 -4.21
CA ALA A 508 -10.84 0.10 -5.39
C ALA A 508 -10.59 1.13 -6.51
N ALA A 509 -9.65 0.79 -7.39
CA ALA A 509 -9.12 1.70 -8.41
C ALA A 509 -8.62 3.03 -7.79
N ASN A 510 -9.24 4.18 -8.09
CA ASN A 510 -8.85 5.49 -7.52
C ASN A 510 -9.53 5.83 -6.19
N SER A 511 -10.45 4.99 -5.72
CA SER A 511 -11.21 5.24 -4.48
C SER A 511 -10.60 4.49 -3.30
N LEU A 512 -10.47 5.19 -2.17
CA LEU A 512 -10.07 4.61 -0.89
C LEU A 512 -11.30 4.46 0.01
N TYR A 513 -11.71 3.23 0.29
CA TYR A 513 -12.82 2.91 1.19
C TYR A 513 -12.31 2.52 2.57
N MET A 514 -12.97 3.02 3.62
CA MET A 514 -12.67 2.70 5.01
C MET A 514 -13.86 2.02 5.68
N TYR A 515 -13.57 0.92 6.38
CA TYR A 515 -14.53 0.13 7.14
C TYR A 515 -14.08 0.01 8.59
N TYR A 516 -15.04 -0.18 9.50
CA TYR A 516 -14.79 -0.43 10.91
C TYR A 516 -15.75 -1.49 11.45
N ALA A 517 -15.41 -2.12 12.58
CA ALA A 517 -16.28 -3.06 13.26
C ALA A 517 -16.12 -3.10 14.79
#